data_AF-A0AAD2FPR8-F1
#
_entry.id   AF-A0AAD2FPR8-F1
#
_cell.length_a   1.000
_cell.length_b   1.000
_cell.length_c   1.000
_cell.angle_alpha   90.00
_cell.angle_beta   90.00
_cell.angle_gamma   90.00
#
_symmetry.space_group_name_H-M   'P 1'
#
loop_
_entity.id
_entity.type
_entity.pdbx_description
1 polymer ?
#
loop_
_entity_poly.entity_id
_entity_poly.type
_entity_poly.pdbx_seq_one_letter_code
_entity_poly.pdbx_strand_id
1 'polypeptide(L)'
;MKTASLILLGLVAVSMTFSTTDGYTILPKPCASNNIGAATSTFRSAASASTSMQMSTEQQFPDPTTFREAEILGLRLMQEGNFEEALVAFQMGMKLPGSRADVRRTKALSGPSPVGGAFGGTESQKVLTLDDFELQAAHYNMACAHARLGNVDDAIANLAKSFENGFDNYVTVRGDPDLDPIKSSPNFEELMENYDSTSGFNPFGFFGKK
;
A
#
# COMPACT_ATOMS: atom_id res chain seq x y z
N MET A 1 -24.30 -8.75 75.27
CA MET A 1 -23.08 -8.31 74.57
C MET A 1 -22.79 -9.29 73.44
N LYS A 2 -22.88 -8.86 72.18
CA LYS A 2 -22.14 -9.35 71.00
C LYS A 2 -22.59 -8.50 69.81
N THR A 3 -21.77 -7.51 69.48
CA THR A 3 -21.90 -6.63 68.31
C THR A 3 -21.42 -7.38 67.06
N ALA A 4 -22.21 -7.36 65.99
CA ALA A 4 -21.82 -7.86 64.69
C ALA A 4 -21.06 -6.75 63.94
N SER A 5 -19.83 -7.04 63.52
CA SER A 5 -19.00 -6.15 62.71
C SER A 5 -19.01 -6.67 61.27
N LEU A 6 -19.66 -5.94 60.37
CA LEU A 6 -19.58 -6.14 58.92
C LEU A 6 -18.18 -5.72 58.44
N ILE A 7 -17.47 -6.61 57.76
CA ILE A 7 -16.23 -6.28 57.03
C ILE A 7 -16.54 -6.39 55.54
N LEU A 8 -16.49 -5.23 54.88
CA LEU A 8 -16.59 -5.05 53.44
C LEU A 8 -15.17 -4.83 52.89
N LEU A 9 -14.61 -5.82 52.19
CA LEU A 9 -13.35 -5.75 51.44
C LEU A 9 -13.48 -6.80 50.33
N GLY A 10 -13.26 -6.59 49.04
CA GLY A 10 -12.82 -5.46 48.23
C GLY A 10 -12.56 -6.10 46.85
N LEU A 11 -13.36 -5.75 45.84
CA LEU A 11 -13.28 -6.36 44.51
C LEU A 11 -12.05 -5.78 43.78
N VAL A 12 -10.99 -6.56 43.64
CA VAL A 12 -9.82 -6.18 42.83
C VAL A 12 -10.14 -6.53 41.38
N ALA A 13 -10.42 -5.50 40.57
CA ALA A 13 -10.52 -5.64 39.13
C ALA A 13 -9.10 -5.79 38.54
N VAL A 14 -8.78 -6.97 38.02
CA VAL A 14 -7.58 -7.21 37.23
C VAL A 14 -7.80 -6.59 35.85
N SER A 15 -7.19 -5.45 35.60
CA SER A 15 -7.11 -4.87 34.26
C SER A 15 -6.10 -5.67 33.43
N MET A 16 -6.59 -6.59 32.60
CA MET A 16 -5.79 -7.20 31.54
C MET A 16 -5.50 -6.14 30.48
N THR A 17 -4.26 -5.68 30.42
CA THR A 17 -3.75 -4.88 29.30
C THR A 17 -3.48 -5.84 28.14
N PHE A 18 -4.27 -5.76 27.08
CA PHE A 18 -3.98 -6.44 25.82
C PHE A 18 -2.80 -5.73 25.14
N SER A 19 -1.70 -6.46 25.01
CA SER A 19 -0.57 -6.08 24.17
C SER A 19 -0.94 -6.40 22.73
N THR A 20 -1.15 -5.38 21.90
CA THR A 20 -1.30 -5.56 20.45
C THR A 20 0.09 -5.70 19.85
N THR A 21 0.55 -6.94 19.71
CA THR A 21 1.51 -7.32 18.68
C THR A 21 0.76 -8.22 17.72
N ASP A 22 0.42 -7.73 16.53
CA ASP A 22 0.06 -8.55 15.37
C ASP A 22 0.25 -7.64 14.14
N GLY A 23 1.05 -8.00 13.14
CA GLY A 23 1.08 -9.32 12.54
C GLY A 23 0.38 -9.17 11.20
N TYR A 24 1.16 -8.98 10.14
CA TYR A 24 0.71 -8.89 8.75
C TYR A 24 -0.07 -10.17 8.40
N THR A 25 -1.39 -10.12 8.49
CA THR A 25 -2.28 -11.21 8.09
C THR A 25 -2.87 -10.85 6.73
N ILE A 26 -2.41 -11.58 5.73
CA ILE A 26 -2.95 -11.57 4.37
C ILE A 26 -4.41 -12.06 4.46
N LEU A 27 -5.36 -11.17 4.21
CA LEU A 27 -6.76 -11.54 4.06
C LEU A 27 -6.94 -12.21 2.68
N PRO A 28 -7.51 -13.42 2.58
CA PRO A 28 -7.88 -13.99 1.30
C PRO A 28 -9.04 -13.17 0.69
N LYS A 29 -8.82 -12.64 -0.53
CA LYS A 29 -9.84 -11.98 -1.36
C LYS A 29 -10.99 -12.97 -1.67
N PRO A 30 -12.26 -12.64 -1.39
CA PRO A 30 -13.38 -13.43 -1.89
C PRO A 30 -13.57 -13.15 -3.39
N CYS A 31 -13.44 -14.20 -4.20
CA CYS A 31 -13.84 -14.20 -5.59
C CYS A 31 -15.37 -14.12 -5.69
N ALA A 32 -15.90 -13.04 -6.25
CA ALA A 32 -17.31 -12.96 -6.63
C ALA A 32 -17.46 -12.33 -8.02
N SER A 33 -17.72 -13.21 -8.98
CA SER A 33 -18.30 -12.91 -10.29
C SER A 33 -19.67 -12.25 -10.11
N ASN A 34 -19.98 -11.22 -10.91
CA ASN A 34 -21.16 -11.26 -11.78
C ASN A 34 -21.22 -10.10 -12.78
N ASN A 35 -21.40 -10.48 -14.05
CA ASN A 35 -21.83 -9.65 -15.16
C ASN A 35 -23.36 -9.59 -15.22
N ILE A 36 -23.92 -8.38 -15.37
CA ILE A 36 -25.19 -8.01 -16.04
C ILE A 36 -25.19 -6.47 -16.00
N GLY A 37 -25.41 -5.68 -17.05
CA GLY A 37 -26.13 -5.81 -18.31
C GLY A 37 -26.78 -4.43 -18.54
N ALA A 38 -26.54 -3.82 -19.69
CA ALA A 38 -27.01 -2.47 -20.06
C ALA A 38 -28.55 -2.32 -20.10
N ALA A 39 -29.07 -1.12 -19.80
CA ALA A 39 -30.06 -0.36 -20.59
C ALA A 39 -30.83 0.71 -19.78
N THR A 40 -31.25 1.74 -20.51
CA THR A 40 -31.76 3.08 -20.15
C THR A 40 -33.23 3.21 -19.73
N SER A 41 -33.48 4.22 -18.87
CA SER A 41 -34.62 5.15 -18.74
C SER A 41 -36.09 4.64 -18.60
N THR A 42 -36.83 5.11 -17.59
CA THR A 42 -38.03 6.00 -17.68
C THR A 42 -38.63 6.27 -16.28
N PHE A 43 -38.97 7.53 -16.00
CA PHE A 43 -39.64 8.04 -14.78
C PHE A 43 -41.13 7.65 -14.68
N ARG A 44 -41.64 7.22 -13.50
CA ARG A 44 -42.82 7.84 -12.82
C ARG A 44 -43.07 7.29 -11.40
N SER A 45 -43.52 8.21 -10.55
CA SER A 45 -43.85 8.09 -9.12
C SER A 45 -45.16 7.34 -8.84
N ALA A 46 -45.17 6.46 -7.82
CA ALA A 46 -46.23 6.32 -6.83
C ALA A 46 -45.78 5.37 -5.70
N ALA A 47 -45.96 5.83 -4.47
CA ALA A 47 -45.54 5.18 -3.23
C ALA A 47 -46.12 3.78 -3.04
N SER A 48 -45.26 2.82 -2.71
CA SER A 48 -45.61 1.64 -1.93
C SER A 48 -44.38 1.19 -1.13
N ALA A 49 -44.59 1.01 0.16
CA ALA A 49 -43.58 0.68 1.15
C ALA A 49 -42.81 -0.57 0.74
N SER A 50 -41.57 -0.36 0.31
CA SER A 50 -40.51 -1.34 0.34
C SER A 50 -39.38 -0.65 1.06
N THR A 51 -39.07 -1.14 2.26
CA THR A 51 -37.90 -0.76 3.04
C THR A 51 -36.67 -0.82 2.13
N SER A 52 -36.29 0.33 1.56
CA SER A 52 -35.00 0.49 0.91
C SER A 52 -33.98 0.52 2.03
N MET A 53 -33.37 -0.63 2.27
CA MET A 53 -32.09 -0.74 2.95
C MET A 53 -31.16 0.27 2.29
N GLN A 54 -30.89 1.37 3.01
CA GLN A 54 -29.90 2.36 2.64
C GLN A 54 -28.53 1.69 2.70
N MET A 55 -28.05 1.19 1.55
CA MET A 55 -26.65 0.93 1.25
C MET A 55 -26.20 2.14 0.42
N SER A 56 -25.21 2.94 0.76
CA SER A 56 -24.01 2.72 1.56
C SER A 56 -23.68 4.05 2.23
N THR A 57 -23.27 4.02 3.48
CA THR A 57 -22.69 5.20 4.13
C THR A 57 -21.46 5.60 3.32
N GLU A 58 -21.48 6.80 2.74
CA GLU A 58 -20.34 7.44 2.12
C GLU A 58 -19.27 7.60 3.22
N GLN A 59 -18.43 6.57 3.40
CA GLN A 59 -17.29 6.62 4.30
C GLN A 59 -16.27 7.54 3.64
N GLN A 60 -16.45 8.83 3.85
CA GLN A 60 -15.47 9.85 3.52
C GLN A 60 -14.27 9.64 4.43
N PHE A 61 -13.30 8.85 3.98
CA PHE A 61 -12.03 8.70 4.67
C PHE A 61 -11.33 10.07 4.66
N PRO A 62 -10.70 10.48 5.78
CA PRO A 62 -9.90 11.69 5.78
C PRO A 62 -8.76 11.54 4.77
N ASP A 63 -8.36 12.65 4.16
CA ASP A 63 -7.24 12.66 3.23
C ASP A 63 -5.99 12.06 3.91
N PRO A 64 -5.30 11.10 3.27
CA PRO A 64 -4.17 10.43 3.88
C PRO A 64 -3.03 11.43 4.10
N THR A 65 -2.38 11.32 5.26
CA THR A 65 -1.28 12.21 5.67
C THR A 65 0.09 11.52 5.64
N THR A 66 0.11 10.20 5.49
CA THR A 66 1.31 9.37 5.38
C THR A 66 1.21 8.40 4.20
N PHE A 67 2.34 7.89 3.72
CA PHE A 67 2.36 6.83 2.71
C PHE A 67 1.49 5.64 3.12
N ARG A 68 1.63 5.21 4.38
CA ARG A 68 0.89 4.06 4.92
C ARG A 68 -0.62 4.23 4.87
N GLU A 69 -1.13 5.43 5.20
CA GLU A 69 -2.57 5.72 5.13
C GLU A 69 -3.06 5.70 3.68
N ALA A 70 -2.29 6.27 2.76
CA ALA A 70 -2.62 6.27 1.33
C ALA A 70 -2.59 4.86 0.72
N GLU A 71 -1.63 4.02 1.12
CA GLU A 71 -1.55 2.61 0.74
C GLU A 71 -2.80 1.84 1.20
N ILE A 72 -3.20 1.99 2.46
CA ILE A 72 -4.41 1.33 3.00
C ILE A 72 -5.66 1.77 2.24
N LEU A 73 -5.78 3.07 1.93
CA LEU A 73 -6.89 3.61 1.15
C LEU A 73 -6.92 3.00 -0.26
N GLY A 74 -5.80 3.02 -0.97
CA GLY A 74 -5.71 2.45 -2.31
C GLY A 74 -6.00 0.96 -2.35
N LEU A 75 -5.50 0.17 -1.40
CA LEU A 75 -5.77 -1.27 -1.30
C LEU A 75 -7.26 -1.56 -1.04
N ARG A 76 -7.96 -0.71 -0.28
CA ARG A 76 -9.42 -0.82 -0.10
C ARG A 76 -10.16 -0.53 -1.41
N LEU A 77 -9.79 0.55 -2.10
CA LEU A 77 -10.38 0.90 -3.40
C LEU A 77 -10.18 -0.20 -4.45
N MET A 78 -9.01 -0.86 -4.45
CA MET A 78 -8.76 -2.05 -5.27
C MET A 78 -9.73 -3.21 -4.96
N GLN A 79 -10.10 -3.42 -3.69
CA GLN A 79 -11.07 -4.46 -3.30
C GLN A 79 -12.49 -4.11 -3.73
N GLU A 80 -12.82 -2.83 -3.77
CA GLU A 80 -14.12 -2.31 -4.22
C GLU A 80 -14.24 -2.27 -5.75
N GLY A 81 -13.13 -2.42 -6.47
CA GLY A 81 -13.07 -2.33 -7.93
C GLY A 81 -12.91 -0.91 -8.46
N ASN A 82 -12.68 0.06 -7.58
CA ASN A 82 -12.45 1.47 -7.90
C ASN A 82 -10.96 1.68 -8.24
N PHE A 83 -10.54 1.19 -9.40
CA PHE A 83 -9.12 1.09 -9.76
C PHE A 83 -8.51 2.47 -10.10
N GLU A 84 -9.29 3.37 -10.70
CA GLU A 84 -8.87 4.75 -10.99
C GLU A 84 -8.58 5.52 -9.70
N GLU A 85 -9.50 5.47 -8.72
CA GLU A 85 -9.32 6.12 -7.42
C GLU A 85 -8.18 5.47 -6.63
N ALA A 86 -8.02 4.14 -6.71
CA ALA A 86 -6.90 3.44 -6.09
C ALA A 86 -5.55 3.96 -6.63
N LEU A 87 -5.44 4.15 -7.94
CA LEU A 87 -4.24 4.69 -8.58
C LEU A 87 -3.92 6.09 -8.05
N VAL A 88 -4.93 6.96 -7.91
CA VAL A 88 -4.75 8.30 -7.35
C VAL A 88 -4.26 8.23 -5.90
N ALA A 89 -4.80 7.33 -5.09
CA ALA A 89 -4.37 7.13 -3.72
C ALA A 89 -2.90 6.69 -3.64
N PHE A 90 -2.47 5.72 -4.45
CA PHE A 90 -1.07 5.27 -4.48
C PHE A 90 -0.11 6.39 -4.94
N GLN A 91 -0.47 7.13 -5.99
CA GLN A 91 0.32 8.28 -6.47
C GLN A 91 0.41 9.41 -5.43
N MET A 92 -0.64 9.62 -4.65
CA MET A 92 -0.62 10.54 -3.52
C MET A 92 0.32 10.05 -2.43
N GLY A 93 0.25 8.75 -2.09
CA GLY A 93 1.14 8.11 -1.12
C GLY A 93 2.62 8.36 -1.41
N MET A 94 3.04 8.28 -2.67
CA MET A 94 4.43 8.54 -3.07
C MET A 94 4.94 9.96 -2.77
N LYS A 95 4.03 10.90 -2.49
CA LYS A 95 4.35 12.30 -2.16
C LYS A 95 4.25 12.58 -0.66
N LEU A 96 3.79 11.60 0.12
CA LEU A 96 3.59 11.74 1.56
C LEU A 96 4.80 11.20 2.35
N PRO A 97 4.94 11.58 3.63
CA PRO A 97 5.93 11.02 4.53
C PRO A 97 5.87 9.48 4.59
N GLY A 98 7.02 8.85 4.33
CA GLY A 98 7.22 7.40 4.49
C GLY A 98 7.76 7.04 5.88
N SER A 99 8.25 5.81 6.02
CA SER A 99 8.73 5.26 7.29
C SER A 99 10.19 5.65 7.60
N ARG A 100 11.00 5.89 6.56
CA ARG A 100 12.45 6.05 6.69
C ARG A 100 12.82 7.46 7.16
N ALA A 101 13.47 7.54 8.31
CA ALA A 101 14.07 8.79 8.77
C ALA A 101 15.37 9.10 8.02
N ASP A 102 15.44 10.28 7.42
CA ASP A 102 16.62 10.79 6.72
C ASP A 102 16.91 12.24 7.15
N VAL A 103 18.10 12.73 6.87
CA VAL A 103 18.56 14.07 7.26
C VAL A 103 19.03 14.83 6.04
N ARG A 104 18.26 15.83 5.62
CA ARG A 104 18.62 16.72 4.52
C ARG A 104 19.43 17.90 5.06
N ARG A 105 20.69 18.01 4.65
CA ARG A 105 21.50 19.22 4.89
C ARG A 105 20.99 20.35 4.01
N THR A 106 20.65 21.49 4.59
CA THR A 106 19.96 22.59 3.90
C THR A 106 20.87 23.80 3.66
N LYS A 107 21.65 24.21 4.66
CA LYS A 107 22.42 25.46 4.58
C LYS A 107 23.75 25.35 5.30
N ALA A 108 24.82 25.86 4.69
CA ALA A 108 26.10 26.06 5.37
C ALA A 108 26.01 27.25 6.33
N LEU A 109 26.39 27.04 7.59
CA LEU A 109 26.42 28.07 8.61
C LEU A 109 27.79 28.74 8.62
N SER A 110 27.80 30.07 8.63
CA SER A 110 29.03 30.85 8.78
C SER A 110 29.40 30.97 10.26
N GLY A 111 30.70 30.95 10.57
CA GLY A 111 31.21 31.07 11.94
C GLY A 111 32.33 30.08 12.25
N PRO A 112 32.99 30.20 13.41
CA PRO A 112 34.00 29.24 13.82
C PRO A 112 33.38 27.86 14.09
N SER A 113 33.97 26.81 13.52
CA SER A 113 33.57 25.42 13.78
C SER A 113 33.81 25.05 15.24
N PRO A 114 32.93 24.26 15.89
CA PRO A 114 33.20 23.67 17.21
C PRO A 114 34.49 22.83 17.26
N VAL A 115 34.94 22.28 16.13
CA VAL A 115 36.19 21.50 16.00
C VAL A 115 37.35 22.31 15.38
N GLY A 116 37.21 23.63 15.26
CA GLY A 116 38.20 24.52 14.63
C GLY A 116 38.02 24.66 13.11
N GLY A 117 38.32 25.86 12.58
CA GLY A 117 38.15 26.21 11.16
C GLY A 117 37.11 27.32 10.92
N ALA A 118 37.09 27.88 9.70
CA ALA A 118 36.29 29.05 9.33
C ALA A 118 34.81 28.77 8.98
N PHE A 119 34.37 27.51 8.99
CA PHE A 119 33.01 27.09 8.67
C PHE A 119 32.27 26.56 9.90
N GLY A 120 31.09 27.11 10.22
CA GLY A 120 30.35 26.86 11.46
C GLY A 120 29.41 25.65 11.41
N GLY A 121 29.61 24.73 10.45
CA GLY A 121 28.78 23.54 10.23
C GLY A 121 27.67 23.74 9.20
N THR A 122 26.67 22.84 9.20
CA THR A 122 25.51 22.87 8.28
C THR A 122 24.20 22.66 9.03
N GLU A 123 23.20 23.49 8.75
CA GLU A 123 21.81 23.25 9.16
C GLU A 123 21.28 21.97 8.50
N SER A 124 20.53 21.19 9.28
CA SER A 124 20.03 19.87 8.87
C SER A 124 18.56 19.74 9.26
N GLN A 125 17.72 19.27 8.33
CA GLN A 125 16.31 19.00 8.55
C GLN A 125 16.08 17.48 8.57
N LYS A 126 15.46 16.97 9.62
CA LYS A 126 14.95 15.59 9.62
C LYS A 126 13.75 15.50 8.68
N VAL A 127 13.82 14.58 7.74
CA VAL A 127 12.75 14.28 6.78
C VAL A 127 12.36 12.82 6.90
N LEU A 128 11.12 12.51 6.53
CA LEU A 128 10.63 11.15 6.41
C LEU A 128 10.45 10.86 4.92
N THR A 129 11.18 9.87 4.43
CA THR A 129 11.18 9.43 3.04
C THR A 129 10.66 8.01 2.96
N LEU A 130 10.31 7.58 1.75
CA LEU A 130 9.93 6.19 1.52
C LEU A 130 11.16 5.29 1.71
N ASP A 131 10.95 4.18 2.40
CA ASP A 131 11.90 3.06 2.37
C ASP A 131 11.75 2.24 1.08
N ASP A 132 12.69 1.32 0.86
CA ASP A 132 12.71 0.49 -0.35
C ASP A 132 11.48 -0.41 -0.46
N PHE A 133 10.95 -0.94 0.66
CA PHE A 133 9.74 -1.76 0.67
C PHE A 133 8.48 -0.96 0.36
N GLU A 134 8.40 0.28 0.85
CA GLU A 134 7.33 1.22 0.52
C GLU A 134 7.36 1.58 -0.98
N LEU A 135 8.54 1.79 -1.56
CA LEU A 135 8.69 2.02 -3.00
C LEU A 135 8.30 0.80 -3.83
N GLN A 136 8.76 -0.39 -3.42
CA GLN A 136 8.38 -1.67 -4.04
C GLN A 136 6.86 -1.85 -4.02
N ALA A 137 6.23 -1.67 -2.86
CA ALA A 137 4.80 -1.82 -2.67
C ALA A 137 3.99 -0.79 -3.46
N ALA A 138 4.40 0.49 -3.46
CA ALA A 138 3.74 1.54 -4.23
C ALA A 138 3.71 1.20 -5.72
N HIS A 139 4.85 0.84 -6.28
CA HIS A 139 4.97 0.48 -7.69
C HIS A 139 4.23 -0.81 -8.03
N TYR A 140 4.30 -1.84 -7.18
CA TYR A 140 3.54 -3.07 -7.37
C TYR A 140 2.03 -2.81 -7.38
N ASN A 141 1.53 -2.06 -6.40
CA ASN A 141 0.10 -1.75 -6.27
C ASN A 141 -0.41 -0.90 -7.45
N MET A 142 0.38 0.08 -7.93
CA MET A 142 0.06 0.82 -9.16
C MET A 142 0.07 -0.08 -10.39
N ALA A 143 0.98 -1.06 -10.47
CA ALA A 143 0.98 -2.04 -11.56
C ALA A 143 -0.31 -2.85 -11.59
N CYS A 144 -0.77 -3.33 -10.43
CA CYS A 144 -2.05 -4.01 -10.30
C CYS A 144 -3.22 -3.10 -10.73
N ALA A 145 -3.28 -1.85 -10.25
CA ALA A 145 -4.32 -0.91 -10.64
C ALA A 145 -4.35 -0.67 -12.16
N HIS A 146 -3.20 -0.38 -12.77
CA HIS A 146 -3.08 -0.19 -14.21
C HIS A 146 -3.46 -1.44 -15.01
N ALA A 147 -3.07 -2.63 -14.56
CA ALA A 147 -3.43 -3.88 -15.22
C ALA A 147 -4.96 -4.08 -15.23
N ARG A 148 -5.64 -3.81 -14.10
CA ARG A 148 -7.10 -3.88 -13.99
C ARG A 148 -7.82 -2.86 -14.88
N LEU A 149 -7.19 -1.71 -15.13
CA LEU A 149 -7.68 -0.67 -16.04
C LEU A 149 -7.41 -0.99 -17.52
N GLY A 150 -6.63 -2.03 -17.82
CA GLY A 150 -6.19 -2.33 -19.19
C GLY A 150 -5.04 -1.46 -19.70
N ASN A 151 -4.41 -0.66 -18.83
CA ASN A 151 -3.25 0.16 -19.15
C ASN A 151 -1.98 -0.72 -19.13
N VAL A 152 -1.84 -1.60 -20.11
CA VAL A 152 -0.81 -2.65 -20.15
C VAL A 152 0.60 -2.10 -20.00
N ASP A 153 0.95 -1.06 -20.76
CA ASP A 153 2.31 -0.50 -20.76
C ASP A 153 2.66 0.15 -19.41
N ASP A 154 1.73 0.92 -18.83
CA ASP A 154 1.92 1.55 -17.51
C ASP A 154 2.04 0.51 -16.39
N ALA A 155 1.29 -0.58 -16.49
CA ALA A 155 1.35 -1.67 -15.53
C ALA A 155 2.72 -2.34 -15.55
N ILE A 156 3.24 -2.68 -16.73
CA ILE A 156 4.56 -3.29 -16.89
C ILE A 156 5.66 -2.33 -16.46
N ALA A 157 5.55 -1.04 -16.79
CA ALA A 157 6.52 -0.02 -16.37
C ALA A 157 6.56 0.15 -14.84
N ASN A 158 5.42 0.09 -14.16
CA ASN A 158 5.38 0.13 -12.70
C ASN A 158 5.91 -1.17 -12.09
N LEU A 159 5.60 -2.33 -12.67
CA LEU A 159 6.13 -3.59 -12.19
C LEU A 159 7.66 -3.64 -12.28
N ALA A 160 8.23 -3.17 -13.40
CA ALA A 160 9.67 -3.02 -13.57
C ALA A 160 10.29 -2.13 -12.48
N LYS A 161 9.68 -0.98 -12.16
CA LYS A 161 10.14 -0.11 -11.06
C LYS A 161 10.07 -0.82 -9.71
N SER A 162 9.06 -1.64 -9.46
CA SER A 162 9.00 -2.43 -8.22
C SER A 162 10.22 -3.37 -8.12
N PHE A 163 10.57 -4.04 -9.22
CA PHE A 163 11.73 -4.94 -9.28
C PHE A 163 13.06 -4.19 -9.14
N GLU A 164 13.19 -3.02 -9.77
CA GLU A 164 14.35 -2.12 -9.63
C GLU A 164 14.58 -1.67 -8.18
N ASN A 165 13.50 -1.52 -7.40
CA ASN A 165 13.56 -1.20 -5.98
C ASN A 165 13.76 -2.43 -5.08
N GLY A 166 13.99 -3.62 -5.66
CA GLY A 166 14.40 -4.82 -4.94
C GLY A 166 13.29 -5.85 -4.68
N PHE A 167 12.10 -5.69 -5.27
CA PHE A 167 11.07 -6.73 -5.18
C PHE A 167 11.52 -8.00 -5.90
N ASP A 168 11.50 -9.14 -5.21
CA ASP A 168 12.03 -10.42 -5.68
C ASP A 168 11.05 -11.60 -5.59
N ASN A 169 9.82 -11.35 -5.12
CA ASN A 169 8.80 -12.41 -5.04
C ASN A 169 8.06 -12.60 -6.37
N TYR A 170 8.78 -13.08 -7.38
CA TYR A 170 8.27 -13.30 -8.74
C TYR A 170 7.18 -14.38 -8.82
N VAL A 171 7.11 -15.26 -7.83
CA VAL A 171 6.02 -16.23 -7.69
C VAL A 171 4.69 -15.51 -7.43
N THR A 172 4.70 -14.49 -6.56
CA THR A 172 3.51 -13.65 -6.32
C THR A 172 3.08 -12.94 -7.58
N VAL A 173 4.01 -12.36 -8.36
CA VAL A 173 3.69 -11.68 -9.63
C VAL A 173 2.96 -12.61 -10.61
N ARG A 174 3.46 -13.85 -10.77
CA ARG A 174 2.83 -14.84 -11.67
C ARG A 174 1.49 -15.35 -11.16
N GLY A 175 1.30 -15.40 -9.84
CA GLY A 175 0.07 -15.84 -9.20
C GLY A 175 -0.99 -14.75 -9.03
N ASP A 176 -0.62 -13.47 -9.19
CA ASP A 176 -1.52 -12.36 -8.87
C ASP A 176 -2.61 -12.21 -9.94
N PRO A 177 -3.90 -12.38 -9.59
CA PRO A 177 -5.00 -12.22 -10.54
C PRO A 177 -5.20 -10.77 -11.01
N ASP A 178 -4.71 -9.78 -10.26
CA ASP A 178 -4.84 -8.38 -10.69
C ASP A 178 -3.92 -8.08 -11.90
N LEU A 179 -2.85 -8.88 -12.07
CA LEU A 179 -1.92 -8.79 -13.19
C LEU A 179 -2.27 -9.71 -14.37
N ASP A 180 -3.33 -10.53 -14.28
CA ASP A 180 -3.75 -11.42 -15.38
C ASP A 180 -3.88 -10.71 -16.75
N PRO A 181 -4.44 -9.47 -16.83
CA PRO A 181 -4.58 -8.77 -18.12
C PRO A 181 -3.26 -8.51 -18.84
N ILE A 182 -2.13 -8.44 -18.12
CA ILE A 182 -0.82 -8.10 -18.70
C ILE A 182 0.07 -9.31 -18.96
N LYS A 183 -0.25 -10.48 -18.36
CA LYS A 183 0.58 -11.70 -18.47
C LYS A 183 0.71 -12.23 -19.90
N SER A 184 -0.22 -11.89 -20.79
CA SER A 184 -0.15 -12.29 -22.21
C SER A 184 0.71 -11.35 -23.05
N SER A 185 1.20 -10.25 -22.49
CA SER A 185 2.01 -9.27 -23.21
C SER A 185 3.46 -9.76 -23.41
N PRO A 186 4.03 -9.66 -24.62
CA PRO A 186 5.45 -9.98 -24.84
C PRO A 186 6.39 -9.21 -23.91
N ASN A 187 6.06 -7.95 -23.61
CA ASN A 187 6.87 -7.09 -22.73
C ASN A 187 6.84 -7.57 -21.27
N PHE A 188 5.74 -8.21 -20.84
CA PHE A 188 5.68 -8.81 -19.50
C PHE A 188 6.56 -10.05 -19.43
N GLU A 189 6.49 -10.92 -20.44
CA GLU A 189 7.35 -12.11 -20.50
C GLU A 189 8.83 -11.73 -20.51
N GLU A 190 9.22 -10.77 -21.35
CA GLU A 190 10.60 -10.25 -21.38
C GLU A 190 11.03 -9.68 -20.02
N LEU A 191 10.16 -8.91 -19.35
CA LEU A 191 10.45 -8.42 -18.00
C LEU A 191 10.68 -9.59 -17.02
N MET A 192 9.83 -10.61 -17.04
CA MET A 192 9.95 -11.76 -16.15
C MET A 192 11.18 -12.61 -16.45
N GLU A 193 11.55 -12.80 -17.71
CA GLU A 193 12.78 -13.51 -18.11
C GLU A 193 14.03 -12.79 -17.59
N ASN A 194 14.05 -11.46 -17.64
CA ASN A 194 15.18 -10.66 -17.17
C ASN A 194 15.42 -10.77 -15.65
N TYR A 195 14.35 -10.90 -14.87
CA TYR A 195 14.42 -10.90 -13.39
C TYR A 195 14.34 -12.29 -12.77
N ASP A 196 13.55 -13.21 -13.35
CA ASP A 196 13.35 -14.59 -12.88
C ASP A 196 13.73 -15.62 -13.95
N SER A 197 14.98 -15.52 -14.42
CA SER A 197 15.60 -16.45 -15.36
C SER A 197 15.81 -17.87 -14.81
N THR A 198 15.45 -18.14 -13.55
CA THR A 198 15.56 -19.46 -12.92
C THR A 198 14.63 -20.52 -13.53
N SER A 199 13.73 -20.14 -14.44
CA SER A 199 12.77 -21.05 -15.08
C SER A 199 13.24 -21.65 -16.42
N GLY A 200 14.45 -21.34 -16.91
CA GLY A 200 14.94 -21.87 -18.19
C GLY A 200 16.47 -21.99 -18.24
N PHE A 201 16.95 -23.20 -18.49
CA PHE A 201 18.36 -23.58 -18.69
C PHE A 201 19.19 -22.51 -19.44
N ASN A 202 20.19 -21.94 -18.76
CA ASN A 202 21.25 -21.10 -19.33
C ASN A 202 22.52 -21.93 -19.57
N PRO A 203 22.76 -22.51 -20.77
CA PRO A 203 23.98 -23.30 -21.03
C PRO A 203 25.26 -22.47 -21.07
N PHE A 204 25.15 -21.14 -21.12
CA PHE A 204 26.27 -20.22 -21.29
C PHE A 204 26.18 -18.98 -20.38
N GLY A 205 25.67 -19.13 -19.15
CA GLY A 205 25.59 -18.05 -18.16
C GLY A 205 26.95 -17.47 -17.76
N PHE A 206 27.55 -16.68 -18.64
CA PHE A 206 28.67 -15.77 -18.41
C PHE A 206 28.13 -14.34 -18.45
N PHE A 207 28.72 -13.46 -17.62
CA PHE A 207 28.30 -12.08 -17.29
C PHE A 207 27.23 -12.05 -16.19
N GLY A 208 27.55 -12.01 -14.90
CA GLY A 208 28.62 -11.25 -14.24
C GLY A 208 28.07 -9.88 -13.86
N LYS A 209 27.44 -9.78 -12.68
CA LYS A 209 27.12 -8.50 -12.03
C LYS A 209 28.43 -7.73 -11.78
N LYS A 210 28.49 -6.48 -12.21
CA LYS A 210 29.44 -5.49 -11.69
C LYS A 210 28.77 -4.70 -10.57
#